data_AF-A0AAW6NGP7-F1
#
_entry.id   AF-A0AAW6NGP7-F1
#
_cell.length_a   1.000
_cell.length_b   1.000
_cell.length_c   1.000
_cell.angle_alpha   90.00
_cell.angle_beta   90.00
_cell.angle_gamma   90.00
#
_symmetry.space_group_name_H-M   'P 1'
#
loop_
_entity.id
_entity.type
_entity.pdbx_description
1 polymer ?
#
loop_
_entity_poly.entity_id
_entity_poly.type
_entity_poly.pdbx_seq_one_letter_code
_entity_poly.pdbx_strand_id
1 'polypeptide(L)'
;MLNNHKQFVAWRRQVFVRNPHRNLNALYAGLKQRSGIYLIGCAEEIVYIGQSWDLTERPIDSLGRFYHRVSDVSLPWSLALAPCPPDEMHERESTAIRSFAPKFNTSIPSIPASEGRMPEIIGYAAVFQDQLSAGGAFDEGNLRRQMERAAENPSPPWRQGKQRRKTGKREPKPELPPLDPPTQLTGDSLREAWQRYGVPSDGALIYPINLCDDGSVVTRDGEVIGTWSMDQYEAPSFAPDDRTISLFEAPLVGLLCMRIREWHESKTGEKL
;
A
#
# COMPACT_ATOMS: atom_id res chain seq x y z
N MET A 1 -19.64 -2.70 -3.43
CA MET A 1 -18.86 -3.46 -4.43
C MET A 1 -18.40 -2.52 -5.52
N LEU A 2 -17.12 -2.55 -5.93
CA LEU A 2 -16.62 -1.77 -7.06
C LEU A 2 -17.29 -2.24 -8.37
N ASN A 3 -17.95 -1.33 -9.09
CA ASN A 3 -18.74 -1.69 -10.28
C ASN A 3 -17.89 -1.96 -11.53
N ASN A 4 -16.58 -1.70 -11.46
CA ASN A 4 -15.66 -1.85 -12.58
C ASN A 4 -14.69 -3.01 -12.31
N HIS A 5 -14.66 -3.98 -13.23
CA HIS A 5 -13.80 -5.16 -13.14
C HIS A 5 -12.32 -4.81 -12.91
N LYS A 6 -11.79 -3.78 -13.57
CA LYS A 6 -10.39 -3.34 -13.37
C LYS A 6 -10.14 -2.85 -11.95
N GLN A 7 -11.08 -2.10 -11.39
CA GLN A 7 -10.98 -1.59 -10.03
C GLN A 7 -11.06 -2.70 -9.00
N PHE A 8 -11.93 -3.67 -9.23
CA PHE A 8 -12.04 -4.86 -8.41
C PHE A 8 -10.73 -5.68 -8.41
N VAL A 9 -10.15 -5.89 -9.60
CA VAL A 9 -8.85 -6.59 -9.73
C VAL A 9 -7.74 -5.81 -9.03
N ALA A 10 -7.67 -4.49 -9.21
CA ALA A 10 -6.70 -3.64 -8.52
C ALA A 10 -6.86 -3.74 -7.01
N TRP A 11 -8.09 -3.66 -6.49
CA TRP A 11 -8.40 -3.80 -5.07
C TRP A 11 -7.93 -5.14 -4.50
N ARG A 12 -8.22 -6.25 -5.20
CA ARG A 12 -7.78 -7.60 -4.77
C ARG A 12 -6.27 -7.72 -4.70
N ARG A 13 -5.53 -7.14 -5.65
CA ARG A 13 -4.06 -7.17 -5.67
C ARG A 13 -3.42 -6.45 -4.50
N GLN A 14 -4.10 -5.47 -3.89
CA GLN A 14 -3.54 -4.70 -2.79
C GLN A 14 -3.74 -5.33 -1.41
N VAL A 15 -4.49 -6.43 -1.30
CA VAL A 15 -4.65 -7.20 -0.05
C VAL A 15 -5.16 -6.31 1.11
N PHE A 16 -6.15 -5.45 0.87
CA PHE A 16 -6.66 -4.53 1.89
C PHE A 16 -7.37 -5.20 3.07
N VAL A 17 -7.80 -6.46 2.94
CA VAL A 17 -8.60 -7.22 3.92
C VAL A 17 -9.97 -6.57 4.26
N ARG A 18 -10.24 -5.37 3.75
CA ARG A 18 -11.46 -4.57 3.97
C ARG A 18 -12.22 -4.39 2.67
N ASN A 19 -13.55 -4.31 2.79
CA ASN A 19 -14.42 -4.06 1.64
C ASN A 19 -14.37 -2.59 1.23
N PRO A 20 -14.45 -2.27 -0.08
CA PRO A 20 -14.46 -0.89 -0.56
C PRO A 20 -15.77 -0.18 -0.18
N HIS A 21 -15.66 1.06 0.29
CA HIS A 21 -16.80 1.89 0.66
C HIS A 21 -17.67 2.23 -0.56
N ARG A 22 -19.00 2.29 -0.35
CA ARG A 22 -19.96 2.57 -1.45
C ARG A 22 -19.76 3.95 -2.09
N ASN A 23 -19.35 4.96 -1.32
CA ASN A 23 -19.14 6.31 -1.84
C ASN A 23 -17.92 6.39 -2.77
N LEU A 24 -16.97 5.46 -2.67
CA LEU A 24 -15.84 5.39 -3.58
C LEU A 24 -16.32 5.11 -5.02
N ASN A 25 -17.37 4.30 -5.19
CA ASN A 25 -18.00 4.10 -6.49
C ASN A 25 -18.64 5.37 -7.04
N ALA A 26 -19.35 6.11 -6.19
CA ALA A 26 -20.02 7.34 -6.59
C ALA A 26 -18.98 8.38 -7.04
N LEU A 27 -17.86 8.45 -6.33
CA LEU A 27 -16.73 9.31 -6.69
C LEU A 27 -16.17 8.98 -8.07
N TYR A 28 -15.98 7.69 -8.39
CA TYR A 28 -15.52 7.27 -9.72
C TYR A 28 -16.56 7.44 -10.82
N ALA A 29 -17.85 7.19 -10.52
CA ALA A 29 -18.93 7.34 -11.49
C ALA A 29 -19.13 8.80 -11.94
N GLY A 30 -18.79 9.76 -11.08
CA GLY A 30 -18.84 11.18 -11.39
C GLY A 30 -17.72 11.70 -12.30
N LEU A 31 -16.72 10.88 -12.64
CA LEU A 31 -15.58 11.30 -13.45
C LEU A 31 -15.96 11.48 -14.92
N LYS A 32 -16.01 12.75 -15.37
CA LYS A 32 -16.07 13.09 -16.81
C LYS A 32 -14.71 12.96 -17.49
N GLN A 33 -13.63 13.15 -16.73
CA GLN A 33 -12.26 13.06 -17.20
C GLN A 33 -11.49 12.03 -16.37
N ARG A 34 -10.72 11.18 -17.05
CA ARG A 34 -9.97 10.08 -16.40
C ARG A 34 -8.54 10.45 -16.03
N SER A 35 -7.96 11.47 -16.64
CA SER A 35 -6.64 11.98 -16.27
C SER A 35 -6.74 12.98 -15.13
N GLY A 36 -5.71 13.06 -14.29
CA GLY A 36 -5.58 14.13 -13.31
C GLY A 36 -4.78 13.74 -12.09
N ILE A 37 -5.10 14.40 -10.97
CA ILE A 37 -4.43 14.25 -9.68
C ILE A 37 -5.35 13.46 -8.73
N TYR A 38 -4.74 12.65 -7.86
CA TYR A 38 -5.40 12.01 -6.74
C TYR A 38 -4.62 12.26 -5.46
N LEU A 39 -5.34 12.37 -4.34
CA LEU A 39 -4.79 12.60 -3.02
C LEU A 39 -5.31 11.51 -2.08
N ILE A 40 -4.42 10.96 -1.27
CA ILE A 40 -4.73 9.92 -0.29
C ILE A 40 -4.65 10.55 1.10
N GLY A 41 -5.79 10.54 1.79
CA GLY A 41 -5.92 10.98 3.16
C GLY A 41 -5.88 9.80 4.13
N CYS A 42 -5.29 10.02 5.31
CA CYS A 42 -5.31 9.10 6.44
C CYS A 42 -5.47 9.92 7.71
N ALA A 43 -6.48 9.59 8.52
CA ALA A 43 -6.89 10.40 9.67
C ALA A 43 -7.16 11.86 9.28
N GLU A 44 -6.33 12.80 9.74
CA GLU A 44 -6.47 14.24 9.55
C GLU A 44 -5.50 14.82 8.51
N GLU A 45 -4.75 13.98 7.78
CA GLU A 45 -3.67 14.46 6.92
C GLU A 45 -3.71 13.84 5.53
N ILE A 46 -3.29 14.63 4.54
CA ILE A 46 -2.92 14.11 3.21
C ILE A 46 -1.55 13.43 3.35
N VAL A 47 -1.51 12.13 3.09
CA VAL A 47 -0.31 11.31 3.26
C VAL A 47 0.40 11.02 1.94
N TYR A 48 -0.30 11.10 0.81
CA TYR A 48 0.30 10.94 -0.51
C TYR A 48 -0.49 11.69 -1.59
N ILE A 49 0.22 12.22 -2.57
CA ILE A 49 -0.32 12.87 -3.77
C ILE A 49 0.34 12.25 -5.00
N GLY A 50 -0.46 11.97 -6.02
CA GLY A 50 0.06 11.49 -7.30
C GLY A 50 -0.79 11.88 -8.49
N GLN A 51 -0.22 11.76 -9.68
CA GLN A 51 -0.92 11.95 -10.95
C GLN A 51 -1.17 10.63 -11.70
N SER A 52 -2.20 10.59 -12.56
CA SER A 52 -2.51 9.44 -13.41
C SER A 52 -3.21 9.83 -14.71
N TRP A 53 -2.96 9.07 -15.78
CA TRP A 53 -3.76 9.09 -17.01
C TRP A 53 -5.10 8.36 -16.86
N ASP A 54 -5.21 7.51 -15.84
CA ASP A 54 -6.43 6.81 -15.45
C ASP A 54 -6.59 6.84 -13.93
N LEU A 55 -7.47 7.72 -13.45
CA LEU A 55 -7.83 7.90 -12.05
C LEU A 55 -8.69 6.76 -11.51
N THR A 56 -9.14 5.81 -12.34
CA THR A 56 -9.97 4.70 -11.86
C THR A 56 -9.13 3.56 -11.23
N GLU A 57 -7.88 3.37 -11.67
CA GLU A 57 -7.03 2.25 -11.24
C GLU A 57 -5.84 2.72 -10.38
N ARG A 58 -5.05 3.68 -10.88
CA ARG A 58 -3.79 4.10 -10.25
C ARG A 58 -3.90 4.58 -8.80
N PRO A 59 -4.99 5.24 -8.37
CA PRO A 59 -5.13 5.61 -6.97
C PRO A 59 -5.25 4.41 -6.03
N ILE A 60 -5.92 3.33 -6.46
CA ILE A 60 -6.07 2.09 -5.67
C ILE A 60 -4.69 1.43 -5.51
N ASP A 61 -3.92 1.34 -6.59
CA ASP A 61 -2.55 0.82 -6.55
C ASP A 61 -1.64 1.59 -5.60
N SER A 62 -1.79 2.91 -5.57
CA SER A 62 -0.97 3.77 -4.72
C SER A 62 -1.41 3.67 -3.26
N LEU A 63 -2.71 3.61 -3.00
CA LEU A 63 -3.27 3.36 -1.68
C LEU A 63 -2.70 2.08 -1.07
N GLY A 64 -2.69 0.96 -1.80
CA GLY A 64 -2.17 -0.30 -1.27
C GLY A 64 -0.72 -0.22 -0.81
N ARG A 65 0.11 0.53 -1.53
CA ARG A 65 1.53 0.73 -1.17
C ARG A 65 1.73 1.50 0.13
N PHE A 66 0.79 2.34 0.53
CA PHE A 66 0.93 3.24 1.68
C PHE A 66 0.05 2.83 2.86
N TYR A 67 -1.07 2.18 2.59
CA TYR A 67 -1.99 1.63 3.58
C TYR A 67 -1.24 0.76 4.58
N HIS A 68 -0.49 -0.23 4.07
CA HIS A 68 0.32 -1.16 4.88
C HIS A 68 1.57 -0.54 5.51
N ARG A 69 1.85 0.75 5.26
CA ARG A 69 3.00 1.47 5.84
C ARG A 69 2.61 2.37 7.01
N VAL A 70 1.32 2.46 7.34
CA VAL A 70 0.82 3.17 8.51
C VAL A 70 0.58 2.14 9.59
N SER A 71 1.17 2.36 10.77
CA SER A 71 1.11 1.41 11.90
C SER A 71 -0.31 1.14 12.38
N ASP A 72 -1.18 2.16 12.32
CA ASP A 72 -2.59 2.00 12.64
C ASP A 72 -3.43 2.01 11.36
N VAL A 73 -3.71 0.81 10.84
CA VAL A 73 -4.56 0.61 9.66
C VAL A 73 -6.05 0.83 9.95
N SER A 74 -6.44 0.92 11.23
CA SER A 74 -7.83 1.18 11.64
C SER A 74 -8.24 2.65 11.45
N LEU A 75 -7.26 3.55 11.29
CA LEU A 75 -7.49 4.96 10.98
C LEU A 75 -8.41 5.12 9.77
N PRO A 76 -9.23 6.19 9.72
CA PRO A 76 -10.08 6.45 8.58
C PRO A 76 -9.22 6.85 7.37
N TRP A 77 -9.49 6.23 6.22
CA TRP A 77 -8.80 6.51 4.96
C TRP A 77 -9.73 7.19 3.97
N SER A 78 -9.22 8.18 3.25
CA SER A 78 -9.96 8.88 2.21
C SER A 78 -9.19 8.97 0.90
N LEU A 79 -9.94 9.01 -0.19
CA LEU A 79 -9.42 9.28 -1.52
C LEU A 79 -10.13 10.50 -2.09
N ALA A 80 -9.35 11.49 -2.51
CA ALA A 80 -9.83 12.64 -3.26
C ALA A 80 -9.35 12.58 -4.71
N LEU A 81 -10.20 13.04 -5.63
CA LEU A 81 -9.89 13.12 -7.06
C LEU A 81 -9.98 14.56 -7.54
N ALA A 82 -9.02 14.95 -8.37
CA ALA A 82 -8.95 16.25 -9.02
C ALA A 82 -8.60 16.06 -10.51
N PRO A 83 -9.60 15.74 -11.36
CA PRO A 83 -9.40 15.56 -12.79
C PRO A 83 -8.85 16.84 -13.43
N CYS A 84 -7.88 16.69 -14.31
CA CYS A 84 -7.35 17.79 -15.09
C CYS A 84 -6.73 17.31 -16.41
N PRO A 85 -6.62 18.22 -17.41
CA PRO A 85 -5.92 17.98 -18.66
C PRO A 85 -4.48 17.49 -18.44
N PRO A 86 -3.97 16.57 -19.28
CA PRO A 86 -2.64 15.99 -19.09
C PRO A 86 -1.47 16.97 -19.07
N ASP A 87 -1.60 18.06 -19.81
CA ASP A 87 -0.65 19.17 -19.85
C ASP A 87 -0.56 19.95 -18.53
N GLU A 88 -1.61 19.90 -17.69
CA GLU A 88 -1.64 20.56 -16.38
C GLU A 88 -1.22 19.64 -15.22
N MET A 89 -1.17 18.31 -15.44
CA MET A 89 -0.98 17.35 -14.36
C MET A 89 0.35 17.57 -13.61
N HIS A 90 1.44 17.82 -14.33
CA HIS A 90 2.77 17.95 -13.70
C HIS A 90 2.85 19.17 -12.77
N GLU A 91 2.31 20.30 -13.21
CA GLU A 91 2.27 21.55 -12.44
C GLU A 91 1.39 21.39 -11.20
N ARG A 92 0.16 20.87 -11.37
CA ARG A 92 -0.81 20.71 -10.28
C ARG A 92 -0.33 19.69 -9.23
N GLU A 93 0.27 18.58 -9.66
CA GLU A 93 0.89 17.59 -8.76
C GLU A 93 2.00 18.23 -7.92
N SER A 94 2.93 18.92 -8.60
CA SER A 94 4.10 19.55 -7.98
C SER A 94 3.71 20.64 -6.98
N THR A 95 2.77 21.49 -7.35
CA THR A 95 2.23 22.56 -6.49
C THR A 95 1.60 21.96 -5.22
N ALA A 96 0.80 20.91 -5.36
CA ALA A 96 0.14 20.26 -4.23
C ALA A 96 1.13 19.53 -3.30
N ILE A 97 2.10 18.80 -3.85
CA ILE A 97 3.15 18.13 -3.05
C ILE A 97 3.93 19.14 -2.22
N ARG A 98 4.27 20.29 -2.81
CA ARG A 98 5.02 21.33 -2.08
C ARG A 98 4.17 22.02 -1.03
N SER A 99 2.89 22.27 -1.33
CA SER A 99 1.97 22.94 -0.41
C SER A 99 1.62 22.09 0.80
N PHE A 100 1.50 20.76 0.66
CA PHE A 100 1.08 19.88 1.75
C PHE A 100 2.19 19.04 2.37
N ALA A 101 3.35 18.94 1.71
CA ALA A 101 4.47 18.09 2.07
C ALA A 101 4.07 16.68 2.59
N PRO A 102 3.31 15.88 1.81
CA PRO A 102 2.80 14.60 2.29
C PRO A 102 3.93 13.61 2.65
N LYS A 103 3.76 12.88 3.75
CA LYS A 103 4.82 12.02 4.33
C LYS A 103 5.38 10.98 3.37
N PHE A 104 4.58 10.50 2.40
CA PHE A 104 5.01 9.46 1.47
C PHE A 104 5.49 9.98 0.11
N ASN A 105 5.42 11.29 -0.14
CA ASN A 105 6.04 11.89 -1.32
C ASN A 105 7.54 12.09 -1.05
N THR A 106 8.36 11.29 -1.71
CA THR A 106 9.81 11.22 -1.43
C THR A 106 10.66 12.14 -2.31
N SER A 107 10.12 12.65 -3.42
CA SER A 107 10.79 13.58 -4.34
C SER A 107 10.26 15.00 -4.19
N ILE A 108 11.16 15.97 -4.06
CA ILE A 108 10.84 17.40 -4.02
C ILE A 108 10.60 17.91 -5.44
N PRO A 109 9.43 18.49 -5.75
CA PRO A 109 9.25 19.22 -6.98
C PRO A 109 10.17 20.43 -7.04
N SER A 110 10.64 20.81 -8.24
CA SER A 110 11.42 22.04 -8.39
C SER A 110 10.54 23.26 -8.09
N ILE A 111 11.17 24.35 -7.65
CA ILE A 111 10.44 25.59 -7.37
C ILE A 111 9.62 26.05 -8.59
N PRO A 112 10.19 26.14 -9.80
CA PRO A 112 9.44 26.60 -10.97
C PRO A 112 8.28 25.68 -11.35
N ALA A 113 8.37 24.38 -11.06
CA ALA A 113 7.30 23.44 -11.37
C ALA A 113 6.14 23.49 -10.36
N SER A 114 6.29 24.21 -9.25
CA SER A 114 5.35 24.21 -8.10
C SER A 114 4.79 25.60 -7.74
N GLU A 115 4.98 26.60 -8.61
CA GLU A 115 4.39 27.94 -8.49
C GLU A 115 3.04 28.06 -9.23
N GLY A 116 2.47 26.92 -9.60
CA GLY A 116 1.28 26.85 -10.43
C GLY A 116 -0.01 26.77 -9.64
N ARG A 117 -1.04 26.22 -10.29
CA ARG A 117 -2.37 26.09 -9.71
C ARG A 117 -2.48 24.87 -8.80
N MET A 118 -3.25 25.01 -7.72
CA MET A 118 -3.67 23.88 -6.91
C MET A 118 -4.64 22.96 -7.69
N PRO A 119 -4.63 21.65 -7.42
CA PRO A 119 -5.61 20.73 -7.98
C PRO A 119 -7.01 21.05 -7.45
N GLU A 120 -7.99 21.10 -8.35
CA GLU A 120 -9.40 21.32 -8.00
C GLU A 120 -10.04 19.98 -7.62
N ILE A 121 -10.20 19.74 -6.33
CA ILE A 121 -10.83 18.53 -5.81
C ILE A 121 -12.33 18.58 -6.12
N ILE A 122 -12.79 17.66 -6.98
CA ILE A 122 -14.22 17.55 -7.33
C ILE A 122 -15.02 16.79 -6.27
N GLY A 123 -14.32 16.06 -5.40
CA GLY A 123 -14.91 15.27 -4.34
C GLY A 123 -13.88 14.35 -3.69
N TYR A 124 -14.24 13.86 -2.51
CA TYR A 124 -13.49 12.84 -1.79
C TYR A 124 -14.45 11.84 -1.15
N ALA A 125 -13.96 10.64 -0.88
CA ALA A 125 -14.75 9.58 -0.29
C ALA A 125 -13.95 8.78 0.74
N ALA A 126 -14.67 8.26 1.72
CA ALA A 126 -14.24 7.12 2.52
C ALA A 126 -13.80 5.96 1.61
N VAL A 127 -12.74 5.25 2.01
CA VAL A 127 -12.13 4.18 1.21
C VAL A 127 -12.71 2.81 1.58
N PHE A 128 -12.88 2.52 2.87
CA PHE A 128 -13.31 1.22 3.38
C PHE A 128 -14.75 1.25 3.90
N GLN A 129 -15.48 0.16 3.77
CA GLN A 129 -16.91 0.10 4.09
C GLN A 129 -17.21 0.20 5.59
N ASP A 130 -16.30 -0.27 6.43
CA ASP A 130 -16.38 -0.34 7.88
C ASP A 130 -16.01 0.98 8.58
N GLN A 131 -15.51 1.98 7.87
CA GLN A 131 -15.20 3.28 8.47
C GLN A 131 -16.46 4.15 8.64
N LEU A 132 -16.55 4.83 9.79
CA LEU A 132 -17.69 5.70 10.13
C LEU A 132 -17.68 7.04 9.37
N SER A 133 -16.50 7.52 8.97
CA SER A 133 -16.31 8.79 8.25
C SER A 133 -15.13 8.71 7.28
N ALA A 134 -14.98 9.70 6.40
CA ALA A 134 -13.84 9.83 5.48
C ALA A 134 -12.54 10.28 6.19
N GLY A 135 -12.55 10.42 7.52
CA GLY A 135 -11.51 11.14 8.25
C GLY A 135 -11.61 12.65 8.03
N GLY A 136 -10.62 13.39 8.52
CA GLY A 136 -10.56 14.84 8.45
C GLY A 136 -9.52 15.38 7.46
N ALA A 137 -8.81 14.53 6.71
CA ALA A 137 -7.71 14.93 5.82
C ALA A 137 -8.08 16.02 4.80
N PHE A 138 -9.35 16.10 4.42
CA PHE A 138 -9.86 17.10 3.45
C PHE A 138 -10.74 18.18 4.11
N ASP A 139 -10.75 18.26 5.44
CA ASP A 139 -11.41 19.34 6.16
C ASP A 139 -10.59 20.63 6.02
N GLU A 140 -11.26 21.75 5.82
CA GLU A 140 -10.60 23.04 5.55
C GLU A 140 -9.61 23.43 6.66
N GLY A 141 -9.95 23.19 7.93
CA GLY A 141 -9.05 23.44 9.06
C GLY A 141 -7.79 22.57 9.02
N ASN A 142 -7.92 21.30 8.64
CA ASN A 142 -6.79 20.36 8.54
C ASN A 142 -5.88 20.68 7.36
N LEU A 143 -6.47 21.02 6.21
CA LEU A 143 -5.71 21.44 5.03
C LEU A 143 -4.85 22.67 5.34
N ARG A 144 -5.44 23.71 5.96
CA ARG A 144 -4.71 24.92 6.37
C ARG A 144 -3.59 24.60 7.35
N ARG A 145 -3.87 23.82 8.40
CA ARG A 145 -2.85 23.39 9.38
C ARG A 145 -1.72 22.59 8.73
N GLN A 146 -2.01 21.75 7.74
CA GLN A 146 -0.97 21.00 7.04
C GLN A 146 -0.13 21.91 6.14
N MET A 147 -0.74 22.89 5.47
CA MET A 147 -0.03 23.88 4.67
C MET A 147 0.90 24.76 5.52
N GLU A 148 0.42 25.25 6.67
CA GLU A 148 1.22 26.03 7.62
C GLU A 148 2.43 25.22 8.09
N ARG A 149 2.23 23.97 8.52
CA ARG A 149 3.31 23.06 8.92
C ARG A 149 4.30 22.77 7.79
N ALA A 150 3.81 22.64 6.55
CA ALA A 150 4.66 22.43 5.38
C ALA A 150 5.52 23.66 5.07
N ALA A 151 4.96 24.87 5.21
CA ALA A 151 5.67 26.12 5.00
C ALA A 151 6.74 26.40 6.08
N GLU A 152 6.46 26.03 7.33
CA GLU A 152 7.40 26.14 8.45
C GLU A 152 8.52 25.09 8.42
N ASN A 153 8.35 24.03 7.64
CA ASN A 153 9.33 22.95 7.55
C ASN A 153 10.32 23.22 6.40
N PRO A 154 11.59 23.57 6.68
CA PRO A 154 12.60 23.79 5.65
C PRO A 154 13.11 22.48 5.04
N SER A 155 12.82 21.33 5.66
CA SER A 155 13.22 19.99 5.19
C SER A 155 12.20 18.92 5.58
N PRO A 156 11.01 18.90 4.96
CA PRO A 156 10.05 17.81 5.04
C PRO A 156 10.69 16.45 4.70
N PRO A 157 9.99 15.31 4.90
CA PRO A 157 10.54 13.95 4.85
C PRO A 157 10.96 13.49 3.43
N TRP A 158 11.33 14.42 2.58
CA TRP A 158 11.95 14.26 1.29
C TRP A 158 13.35 13.67 1.44
N ARG A 159 13.61 12.57 0.75
CA ARG A 159 14.99 12.08 0.60
C ARG A 159 15.63 12.86 -0.54
N GLN A 160 16.83 13.41 -0.34
CA GLN A 160 17.65 13.84 -1.47
C GLN A 160 17.87 12.62 -2.38
N GLY A 161 17.21 12.60 -3.54
CA GLY A 161 17.25 11.46 -4.44
C GLY A 161 18.69 11.23 -4.91
N LYS A 162 19.20 10.00 -4.76
CA LYS A 162 20.35 9.55 -5.54
C LYS A 162 19.95 9.62 -7.02
N GLN A 163 20.77 10.27 -7.86
CA GLN A 163 20.57 10.31 -9.31
C GLN A 163 20.27 8.90 -9.85
N ARG A 164 19.10 8.73 -10.47
CA ARG A 164 18.74 7.47 -11.14
C ARG A 164 19.76 7.18 -12.24
N ARG A 165 20.48 6.05 -12.14
CA ARG A 165 21.07 5.41 -13.34
C ARG A 165 19.92 4.98 -14.25
N LYS A 166 19.98 5.36 -15.53
CA LYS A 166 19.03 4.97 -16.58
C LYS A 166 18.94 3.44 -16.64
N THR A 167 17.81 2.86 -16.22
CA THR A 167 17.50 1.46 -16.49
C THR A 167 16.95 1.33 -17.91
N GLY A 168 17.41 0.29 -18.63
CA GLY A 168 17.10 0.01 -20.02
C GLY A 168 15.64 -0.38 -20.29
N LYS A 169 15.35 -0.75 -21.55
CA LYS A 169 14.00 -1.00 -22.08
C LYS A 169 13.21 -1.99 -21.21
N ARG A 170 11.98 -1.58 -20.89
CA ARG A 170 10.99 -2.32 -20.09
C ARG A 170 10.41 -3.44 -20.95
N GLU A 171 10.46 -4.69 -20.47
CA GLU A 171 9.82 -5.82 -21.15
C GLU A 171 8.28 -5.74 -21.09
N PRO A 172 7.56 -6.32 -22.06
CA PRO A 172 6.10 -6.30 -22.09
C PRO A 172 5.51 -7.14 -20.95
N LYS A 173 4.46 -6.62 -20.34
CA LYS A 173 3.75 -7.28 -19.24
C LYS A 173 2.95 -8.47 -19.79
N PRO A 174 3.07 -9.68 -19.23
CA PRO A 174 2.28 -10.83 -19.68
C PRO A 174 0.78 -10.60 -19.46
N GLU A 175 -0.03 -11.02 -20.44
CA GLU A 175 -1.50 -11.00 -20.35
C GLU A 175 -1.97 -12.03 -19.32
N LEU A 176 -2.77 -11.55 -18.35
CA LEU A 176 -3.36 -12.40 -17.33
C LEU A 176 -4.65 -13.05 -17.85
N PRO A 177 -4.92 -14.31 -17.50
CA PRO A 177 -6.17 -14.98 -17.88
C PRO A 177 -7.40 -14.31 -17.25
N PRO A 178 -8.59 -14.45 -17.87
CA PRO A 178 -9.84 -13.91 -17.34
C PRO A 178 -10.16 -14.57 -15.98
N LEU A 179 -10.50 -13.76 -14.98
CA LEU A 179 -10.91 -14.22 -13.66
C LEU A 179 -12.41 -13.94 -13.45
N ASP A 180 -13.10 -14.93 -12.88
CA ASP A 180 -14.53 -14.92 -12.58
C ASP A 180 -14.96 -13.78 -11.62
N PRO A 181 -16.25 -13.38 -11.65
CA PRO A 181 -16.77 -12.21 -10.91
C PRO A 181 -16.74 -12.33 -9.37
N PRO A 182 -16.97 -11.21 -8.63
CA PRO A 182 -16.61 -11.07 -7.21
C PRO A 182 -17.43 -11.91 -6.22
N THR A 183 -16.79 -12.82 -5.50
CA THR A 183 -17.27 -13.31 -4.20
C THR A 183 -16.75 -12.41 -3.08
N GLN A 184 -17.54 -12.19 -2.03
CA GLN A 184 -17.06 -11.57 -0.78
C GLN A 184 -15.83 -12.33 -0.28
N LEU A 185 -14.79 -11.62 0.15
CA LEU A 185 -13.56 -12.24 0.68
C LEU A 185 -13.89 -12.93 2.01
N THR A 186 -13.95 -14.26 2.01
CA THR A 186 -13.99 -15.09 3.22
C THR A 186 -12.56 -15.35 3.71
N GLY A 187 -12.40 -15.89 4.92
CA GLY A 187 -11.08 -16.21 5.49
C GLY A 187 -10.20 -17.10 4.60
N ASP A 188 -10.80 -17.98 3.80
CA ASP A 188 -10.07 -18.84 2.85
C ASP A 188 -9.61 -18.08 1.60
N SER A 189 -10.40 -17.13 1.10
CA SER A 189 -10.02 -16.27 -0.03
C SER A 189 -8.89 -15.29 0.32
N LEU A 190 -8.75 -14.95 1.60
CA LEU A 190 -7.64 -14.15 2.13
C LEU A 190 -6.33 -14.96 2.13
N ARG A 191 -6.39 -16.23 2.55
CA ARG A 191 -5.24 -17.15 2.51
C ARG A 191 -4.69 -17.34 1.10
N GLU A 192 -5.56 -17.56 0.10
CA GLU A 192 -5.14 -17.66 -1.31
C GLU A 192 -4.52 -16.36 -1.83
N ALA A 193 -5.02 -15.19 -1.40
CA ALA A 193 -4.46 -13.90 -1.78
C ALA A 193 -3.09 -13.65 -1.14
N TRP A 194 -2.90 -14.05 0.12
CA TRP A 194 -1.63 -13.98 0.84
C TRP A 194 -0.56 -14.89 0.23
N GLN A 195 -0.93 -16.10 -0.18
CA GLN A 195 -0.04 -16.99 -0.92
C GLN A 195 0.39 -16.41 -2.28
N ARG A 196 -0.46 -15.59 -2.92
CA ARG A 196 -0.20 -15.07 -4.27
C ARG A 196 0.49 -13.71 -4.30
N TYR A 197 0.31 -12.89 -3.27
CA TYR A 197 0.71 -11.48 -3.27
C TYR A 197 1.51 -11.05 -2.03
N GLY A 198 1.76 -11.97 -1.08
CA GLY A 198 2.48 -11.69 0.17
C GLY A 198 1.59 -11.20 1.31
N VAL A 199 2.10 -11.26 2.53
CA VAL A 199 1.42 -10.85 3.76
C VAL A 199 1.85 -9.42 4.14
N PRO A 200 0.94 -8.55 4.63
CA PRO A 200 1.32 -7.26 5.21
C PRO A 200 2.23 -7.48 6.42
N SER A 201 3.42 -6.87 6.44
CA SER A 201 4.33 -6.95 7.59
C SER A 201 4.22 -5.68 8.43
N ASP A 202 3.98 -5.86 9.74
CA ASP A 202 3.91 -4.80 10.77
C ASP A 202 5.28 -4.15 11.11
N GLY A 203 6.30 -4.38 10.28
CA GLY A 203 7.63 -3.83 10.46
C GLY A 203 8.52 -4.05 9.24
N ALA A 204 9.68 -3.39 9.20
CA ALA A 204 10.68 -3.71 8.20
C ALA A 204 11.15 -5.16 8.42
N LEU A 205 10.94 -6.03 7.42
CA LEU A 205 11.50 -7.39 7.39
C LEU A 205 13.04 -7.25 7.32
N ILE A 206 13.69 -7.20 8.47
CA ILE A 206 15.13 -6.93 8.59
C ILE A 206 15.96 -8.21 8.71
N TYR A 207 15.34 -9.32 9.10
CA TYR A 207 16.01 -10.60 9.27
C TYR A 207 15.82 -11.48 8.02
N PRO A 208 16.77 -12.38 7.70
CA PRO A 208 16.60 -13.37 6.63
C PRO A 208 15.33 -14.20 6.78
N ILE A 209 14.97 -14.53 8.03
CA ILE A 209 13.73 -15.18 8.44
C ILE A 209 13.11 -14.33 9.56
N ASN A 210 11.83 -13.98 9.40
CA ASN A 210 11.06 -13.18 10.33
C ASN A 210 9.88 -14.02 10.82
N LEU A 211 9.73 -14.12 12.13
CA LEU A 211 8.56 -14.74 12.75
C LEU A 211 7.58 -13.62 13.09
N CYS A 212 6.39 -13.67 12.51
CA CYS A 212 5.38 -12.63 12.66
C CYS A 212 4.43 -12.98 13.82
N ASP A 213 3.87 -11.96 14.48
CA ASP A 213 2.99 -12.13 15.65
C ASP A 213 1.68 -12.88 15.32
N ASP A 214 1.31 -12.93 14.04
CA ASP A 214 0.18 -13.69 13.51
C ASP A 214 0.46 -15.20 13.35
N GLY A 215 1.68 -15.65 13.68
CA GLY A 215 2.12 -17.04 13.53
C GLY A 215 2.71 -17.35 12.16
N SER A 216 2.88 -16.37 11.27
CA SER A 216 3.50 -16.57 9.95
C SER A 216 5.04 -16.58 10.02
N VAL A 217 5.70 -17.34 9.15
CA VAL A 217 7.15 -17.29 8.94
C VAL A 217 7.47 -16.75 7.56
N VAL A 218 8.20 -15.64 7.53
CA VAL A 218 8.39 -14.83 6.31
C VAL A 218 9.87 -14.56 6.05
N THR A 219 10.33 -14.77 4.83
CA THR A 219 11.70 -14.38 4.42
C THR A 219 11.86 -12.86 4.39
N ARG A 220 13.09 -12.37 4.34
CA ARG A 220 13.37 -10.91 4.18
C ARG A 220 12.65 -10.29 2.98
N ASP A 221 12.49 -11.07 1.91
CA ASP A 221 11.93 -10.59 0.66
C ASP A 221 10.39 -10.68 0.62
N GLY A 222 9.76 -11.11 1.72
CA GLY A 222 8.31 -11.14 1.89
C GLY A 222 7.64 -12.46 1.50
N GLU A 223 8.41 -13.52 1.25
CA GLU A 223 7.88 -14.86 0.96
C GLU A 223 7.46 -15.57 2.25
N VAL A 224 6.20 -16.04 2.31
CA VAL A 224 5.73 -16.90 3.39
C VAL A 224 6.16 -18.33 3.10
N ILE A 225 6.80 -18.98 4.06
CA ILE A 225 7.38 -20.31 3.88
C ILE A 225 6.82 -21.34 4.88
N GLY A 226 5.95 -20.89 5.79
CA GLY A 226 5.32 -21.73 6.80
C GLY A 226 4.71 -20.92 7.94
N THR A 227 4.36 -21.64 8.99
CA THR A 227 3.84 -21.10 10.26
C THR A 227 4.76 -21.47 11.40
N TRP A 228 4.77 -20.63 12.44
CA TRP A 228 5.42 -20.92 13.70
C TRP A 228 4.42 -20.83 14.84
N SER A 229 4.70 -21.57 15.89
CA SER A 229 3.92 -21.51 17.13
C SER A 229 4.83 -21.77 18.32
N MET A 230 4.35 -21.37 19.49
CA MET A 230 4.99 -21.63 20.77
C MET A 230 4.04 -22.51 21.58
N ASP A 231 4.52 -23.67 22.01
CA ASP A 231 3.68 -24.61 22.78
C ASP A 231 3.53 -24.18 24.25
N GLN A 232 2.81 -25.00 25.03
CA GLN A 232 2.59 -24.76 26.46
C GLN A 232 3.87 -24.78 27.33
N TYR A 233 5.01 -25.21 26.76
CA TYR A 233 6.32 -25.25 27.40
C TYR A 233 7.28 -24.20 26.83
N GLU A 234 6.75 -23.21 26.11
CA GLU A 234 7.51 -22.16 25.43
C GLU A 234 8.50 -22.68 24.37
N ALA A 235 8.26 -23.88 23.83
CA ALA A 235 9.09 -24.44 22.77
C ALA A 235 8.63 -23.91 21.40
N PRO A 236 9.46 -23.15 20.67
CA PRO A 236 9.11 -22.65 19.35
C PRO A 236 9.24 -23.76 18.29
N SER A 237 8.19 -23.91 17.48
CA SER A 237 8.08 -24.92 16.43
C SER A 237 7.79 -24.29 15.07
N PHE A 238 8.22 -24.95 13.99
CA PHE A 238 7.97 -24.53 12.62
C PHE A 238 7.26 -25.63 11.83
N ALA A 239 6.20 -25.26 11.09
CA ALA A 239 5.51 -26.11 10.13
C ALA A 239 5.53 -25.43 8.75
N PRO A 240 6.13 -26.07 7.71
CA PRO A 240 6.10 -25.53 6.36
C PRO A 240 4.69 -25.59 5.76
N ASP A 241 4.38 -24.70 4.83
CA ASP A 241 3.02 -24.55 4.26
C ASP A 241 2.46 -25.84 3.60
N ASP A 242 3.34 -26.76 3.18
CA ASP A 242 2.96 -28.05 2.60
C ASP A 242 2.63 -29.12 3.66
N ARG A 243 2.72 -28.80 4.96
CA ARG A 243 2.50 -29.75 6.06
C ARG A 243 1.69 -29.17 7.21
N THR A 244 0.72 -29.95 7.66
CA THR A 244 -0.07 -29.69 8.86
C THR A 244 0.64 -30.03 10.18
N ILE A 245 1.84 -30.60 10.12
CA ILE A 245 2.61 -31.07 11.28
C ILE A 245 3.96 -30.34 11.31
N SER A 246 4.37 -29.88 12.49
CA SER A 246 5.65 -29.23 12.72
C SER A 246 6.81 -30.10 12.22
N LEU A 247 7.65 -29.51 11.37
CA LEU A 247 8.79 -30.18 10.75
C LEU A 247 9.99 -30.25 11.70
N PHE A 248 10.22 -29.20 12.49
CA PHE A 248 11.23 -29.19 13.55
C PHE A 248 10.93 -28.15 14.61
N GLU A 249 11.43 -28.43 15.81
CA GLU A 249 11.40 -27.56 16.98
C GLU A 249 12.83 -27.11 17.31
N ALA A 250 12.96 -26.01 18.04
CA ALA A 250 14.24 -25.57 18.57
C ALA A 250 14.07 -25.03 19.99
N PRO A 251 15.10 -25.13 20.86
CA PRO A 251 15.01 -24.63 22.23
C PRO A 251 14.98 -23.10 22.32
N LEU A 252 15.32 -22.38 21.25
CA LEU A 252 15.34 -20.92 21.20
C LEU A 252 14.87 -20.42 19.83
N VAL A 253 14.17 -19.29 19.83
CA VAL A 253 13.66 -18.62 18.62
C VAL A 253 14.76 -18.33 17.60
N GLY A 254 15.91 -17.83 18.04
CA GLY A 254 17.04 -17.56 17.14
C GLY A 254 17.57 -18.82 16.44
N LEU A 255 17.62 -19.94 17.15
CA LEU A 255 18.03 -21.23 16.58
C LEU A 255 16.97 -21.80 15.63
N LEU A 256 15.69 -21.55 15.92
CA LEU A 256 14.60 -21.88 15.01
C LEU A 256 14.77 -21.13 13.69
N CYS A 257 14.96 -19.80 13.72
CA CYS A 257 15.16 -19.00 12.52
C CYS A 257 16.37 -19.45 11.68
N MET A 258 17.47 -19.85 12.33
CA MET A 258 18.64 -20.41 11.63
C MET A 258 18.31 -21.73 10.93
N ARG A 259 17.62 -22.65 11.62
CA ARG A 259 17.20 -23.93 11.04
C ARG A 259 16.21 -23.76 9.89
N ILE A 260 15.26 -22.84 10.02
CA ILE A 260 14.31 -22.48 8.96
C ILE A 260 15.07 -21.96 7.73
N ARG A 261 16.06 -21.09 7.94
CA ARG A 261 16.89 -20.57 6.85
C ARG A 261 17.65 -21.69 6.15
N GLU A 262 18.40 -22.51 6.88
CA GLU A 262 19.17 -23.61 6.31
C GLU A 262 18.28 -24.59 5.53
N TRP A 263 17.12 -24.92 6.09
CA TRP A 263 16.11 -25.72 5.42
C TRP A 263 15.65 -25.08 4.12
N HIS A 264 15.29 -23.79 4.14
CA HIS A 264 14.83 -23.06 2.97
C HIS A 264 15.91 -22.99 1.88
N GLU A 265 17.13 -22.60 2.23
CA GLU A 265 18.27 -22.51 1.30
C GLU A 265 18.61 -23.89 0.69
N SER A 266 18.47 -24.97 1.46
CA SER A 266 18.67 -26.34 0.94
C SER A 266 17.59 -26.79 -0.04
N LYS A 267 16.37 -26.26 0.09
CA LYS A 267 15.21 -26.58 -0.73
C LYS A 267 15.20 -25.80 -2.04
N THR A 268 15.59 -24.52 -2.00
CA THR A 268 15.52 -23.61 -3.16
C THR A 268 16.87 -23.46 -3.88
N GLY A 269 17.99 -23.74 -3.19
CA GLY A 269 19.34 -23.48 -3.69
C GLY A 269 19.74 -22.00 -3.67
N GLU A 270 18.87 -21.13 -3.18
CA GLU A 270 19.07 -19.68 -3.09
C GLU A 270 19.50 -19.30 -1.67
N LYS A 271 20.49 -18.42 -1.53
CA LYS A 271 20.94 -17.90 -0.22
C LYS A 271 20.17 -16.65 0.16
N LEU A 272 19.61 -16.64 1.39
CA LEU A 272 18.87 -15.52 1.97
C LEU A 272 19.80 -14.47 2.61
#